data_AF-A0A3D0GN30-F1
#
_entry.id   AF-A0A3D0GN30-F1
#
_cell.length_a   1.000
_cell.length_b   1.000
_cell.length_c   1.000
_cell.angle_alpha   90.00
_cell.angle_beta   90.00
_cell.angle_gamma   90.00
#
_symmetry.space_group_name_H-M   'P 1'
#
loop_
_entity.id
_entity.type
_entity.pdbx_description
1 polymer ?
#
loop_
_entity_poly.entity_id
_entity_poly.type
_entity_poly.pdbx_seq_one_letter_code
_entity_poly.pdbx_strand_id
1 'polypeptide(L)'
;EGKGCATMNQTGLAQKFGAVVSHVRVSARQDDIKAVRIPAGEADLLLGCDLVVTCTYEALGKAAHGRTHAVINETEVATSAFILDPDARFPGEAMKSKVVAEVGKAATYFIDSTRIATELLGDSLATNLFLLGYAWQQGLVPVSAAALEQAIELNAIAIEFNKQAFLWGRRCADQPARVLKIAEDLTPSPSAPLQTLDEIVADRSARLTDYQDDALAERYRERVAQVRAADLRADDPGSVTIAVARNLYKLMAYKDEYEVARLYTDGEFLRKVARQFEGDYQLHFNMAPPLFSKRDPNTGHLLKREFGPWMMRVFEALARLRVLRGTMLDPFGYTAERKRERADIDDYLAILERLPGALEADYDTAVALVSLPEKLRGFGYVKDRNRAALAKQRELLLLTLQRAGPIGKDRDDHLKG
;
A
#
# COMPACT_ATOMS: atom_id res chain seq x y z
N GLU A 1 -4.45 -40.25 -11.00
CA GLU A 1 -5.57 -40.41 -11.95
C GLU A 1 -5.18 -40.96 -13.33
N GLY A 2 -3.90 -41.28 -13.60
CA GLY A 2 -3.50 -41.93 -14.86
C GLY A 2 -3.50 -41.04 -16.12
N LYS A 3 -3.79 -39.74 -15.98
CA LYS A 3 -3.74 -38.75 -17.05
C LYS A 3 -2.31 -38.41 -17.44
N GLY A 4 -2.10 -38.05 -18.70
CA GLY A 4 -0.84 -37.48 -19.16
C GLY A 4 -0.70 -36.03 -18.70
N CYS A 5 0.50 -35.61 -18.33
CA CYS A 5 0.80 -34.23 -17.98
C CYS A 5 2.13 -33.74 -18.55
N ALA A 6 2.20 -32.46 -18.88
CA ALA A 6 3.45 -31.79 -19.17
C ALA A 6 3.41 -30.33 -18.72
N THR A 7 4.51 -29.84 -18.18
CA THR A 7 4.62 -28.48 -17.64
C THR A 7 5.86 -27.78 -18.17
N MET A 8 5.74 -26.50 -18.52
CA MET A 8 6.88 -25.65 -18.86
C MET A 8 6.73 -24.31 -18.15
N ASN A 9 7.74 -23.94 -17.37
CA ASN A 9 7.77 -22.69 -16.63
C ASN A 9 8.72 -21.73 -17.35
N GLN A 10 8.23 -20.54 -17.68
CA GLN A 10 9.01 -19.46 -18.25
C GLN A 10 9.12 -18.33 -17.23
N THR A 11 10.30 -18.16 -16.67
CA THR A 11 10.62 -17.07 -15.74
C THR A 11 11.21 -15.88 -16.51
N GLY A 12 10.69 -14.68 -16.29
CA GLY A 12 11.28 -13.46 -16.82
C GLY A 12 12.72 -13.24 -16.33
N LEU A 13 13.48 -12.41 -17.04
CA LEU A 13 14.90 -12.12 -16.76
C LEU A 13 15.16 -11.43 -15.39
N ALA A 14 14.13 -10.93 -14.72
CA ALA A 14 14.26 -10.22 -13.46
C ALA A 14 14.31 -11.18 -12.25
N GLN A 15 15.36 -11.06 -11.44
CA GLN A 15 15.63 -11.90 -10.27
C GLN A 15 14.59 -11.75 -9.13
N LYS A 16 13.83 -10.65 -9.11
CA LYS A 16 12.68 -10.38 -8.24
C LYS A 16 11.62 -9.63 -9.06
N PHE A 17 10.33 -9.96 -8.88
CA PHE A 17 9.20 -9.37 -9.61
C PHE A 17 9.14 -9.64 -11.13
N GLY A 18 9.90 -10.61 -11.62
CA GLY A 18 9.78 -11.07 -13.00
C GLY A 18 8.46 -11.81 -13.22
N ALA A 19 7.79 -11.52 -14.34
CA ALA A 19 6.61 -12.27 -14.76
C ALA A 19 6.98 -13.76 -14.92
N VAL A 20 6.19 -14.65 -14.31
CA VAL A 20 6.32 -16.09 -14.47
C VAL A 20 5.07 -16.60 -15.16
N VAL A 21 5.25 -17.25 -16.32
CA VAL A 21 4.17 -17.88 -17.07
C VAL A 21 4.42 -19.38 -17.08
N SER A 22 3.42 -20.15 -16.64
CA SER A 22 3.50 -21.61 -16.61
C SER A 22 2.51 -22.19 -17.62
N HIS A 23 3.01 -23.02 -18.51
CA HIS A 23 2.19 -23.82 -19.43
C HIS A 23 1.93 -25.17 -18.79
N VAL A 24 0.67 -25.53 -18.60
CA VAL A 24 0.26 -26.83 -18.06
C VAL A 24 -0.63 -27.51 -19.07
N ARG A 25 -0.24 -28.71 -19.51
CA ARG A 25 -1.04 -29.57 -20.37
C ARG A 25 -1.44 -30.82 -19.61
N VAL A 26 -2.73 -31.14 -19.67
CA VAL A 26 -3.31 -32.36 -19.12
C VAL A 26 -4.07 -33.05 -20.25
N SER A 27 -3.82 -34.34 -20.44
CA SER A 27 -4.48 -35.17 -21.45
C SER A 27 -4.96 -36.48 -20.85
N ALA A 28 -5.88 -37.17 -21.51
CA ALA A 28 -6.28 -38.53 -21.13
C ALA A 28 -5.08 -39.50 -21.12
N ARG A 29 -4.12 -39.36 -22.04
CA ARG A 29 -2.90 -40.19 -22.12
C ARG A 29 -1.67 -39.33 -22.35
N GLN A 30 -0.51 -39.80 -21.87
CA GLN A 30 0.77 -39.11 -22.04
C GLN A 30 1.15 -38.94 -23.52
N ASP A 31 0.94 -39.97 -24.35
CA ASP A 31 1.32 -39.96 -25.77
C ASP A 31 0.57 -38.93 -26.61
N ASP A 32 -0.56 -38.41 -26.11
CA ASP A 32 -1.33 -37.38 -26.81
C ASP A 32 -0.69 -35.99 -26.66
N ILE A 33 0.24 -35.80 -25.70
CA ILE A 33 0.95 -34.53 -25.49
C ILE A 33 2.17 -34.47 -26.43
N LYS A 34 2.01 -33.84 -27.59
CA LYS A 34 3.08 -33.70 -28.60
C LYS A 34 4.02 -32.50 -28.38
N ALA A 35 3.58 -31.50 -27.65
CA ALA A 35 4.36 -30.31 -27.32
C ALA A 35 3.98 -29.80 -25.93
N VAL A 36 4.94 -29.25 -25.18
CA VAL A 36 4.68 -28.73 -23.82
C VAL A 36 4.19 -27.28 -23.86
N ARG A 37 4.72 -26.46 -24.78
CA ARG A 37 4.30 -25.07 -24.95
C ARG A 37 2.90 -25.02 -25.56
N ILE A 38 2.03 -24.19 -24.97
CA ILE A 38 0.70 -23.90 -25.52
C ILE A 38 0.87 -22.94 -26.71
N PRO A 39 0.35 -23.28 -27.90
CA PRO A 39 0.35 -22.37 -29.05
C PRO A 39 -0.51 -21.12 -28.84
N ALA A 40 -0.38 -20.16 -29.74
CA ALA A 40 -1.19 -18.95 -29.69
C ALA A 40 -2.68 -19.30 -29.88
N GLY A 41 -3.56 -18.71 -29.08
CA GLY A 41 -5.01 -18.94 -29.14
C GLY A 41 -5.49 -20.36 -28.77
N GLU A 42 -4.63 -21.23 -28.23
CA GLU A 42 -4.99 -22.62 -27.93
C GLU A 42 -5.18 -22.92 -26.44
N ALA A 43 -5.11 -21.92 -25.55
CA ALA A 43 -5.37 -22.14 -24.14
C ALA A 43 -6.87 -22.39 -23.89
N ASP A 44 -7.19 -23.45 -23.15
CA ASP A 44 -8.57 -23.71 -22.71
C ASP A 44 -8.90 -22.92 -21.43
N LEU A 45 -7.91 -22.72 -20.56
CA LEU A 45 -7.99 -21.96 -19.32
C LEU A 45 -6.78 -21.02 -19.17
N LEU A 46 -7.06 -19.75 -18.87
CA LEU A 46 -6.08 -18.76 -18.42
C LEU A 46 -6.32 -18.47 -16.93
N LEU A 47 -5.46 -18.99 -16.07
CA LEU A 47 -5.49 -18.74 -14.62
C LEU A 47 -4.54 -17.60 -14.28
N GLY A 48 -5.08 -16.40 -14.09
CA GLY A 48 -4.30 -15.17 -13.88
C GLY A 48 -4.15 -14.82 -12.40
N CYS A 49 -3.00 -15.11 -11.79
CA CYS A 49 -2.77 -14.78 -10.37
C CYS A 49 -2.58 -13.27 -10.09
N ASP A 50 -2.34 -12.48 -11.14
CA ASP A 50 -2.35 -11.02 -11.11
C ASP A 50 -2.69 -10.47 -12.51
N LEU A 51 -3.27 -9.26 -12.56
CA LEU A 51 -3.68 -8.62 -13.82
C LEU A 51 -2.49 -8.29 -14.75
N VAL A 52 -1.33 -7.94 -14.19
CA VAL A 52 -0.21 -7.40 -14.97
C VAL A 52 0.43 -8.48 -15.82
N VAL A 53 0.73 -9.63 -15.22
CA VAL A 53 1.27 -10.80 -15.92
C VAL A 53 0.25 -11.35 -16.92
N THR A 54 -1.03 -11.39 -16.52
CA THR A 54 -2.12 -11.85 -17.39
C THR A 54 -2.21 -11.03 -18.67
N CYS A 55 -2.03 -9.70 -18.59
CA CYS A 55 -2.10 -8.82 -19.76
C CYS A 55 -0.83 -8.77 -20.62
N THR A 56 0.22 -9.51 -20.26
CA THR A 56 1.44 -9.63 -21.08
C THR A 56 1.16 -10.35 -22.39
N TYR A 57 1.98 -10.11 -23.41
CA TYR A 57 1.85 -10.76 -24.71
C TYR A 57 2.02 -12.30 -24.61
N GLU A 58 2.92 -12.78 -23.75
CA GLU A 58 3.17 -14.22 -23.60
C GLU A 58 1.96 -14.96 -23.02
N ALA A 59 1.24 -14.35 -22.05
CA ALA A 59 0.05 -14.96 -21.45
C ALA A 59 -1.19 -14.76 -22.32
N LEU A 60 -1.52 -13.50 -22.64
CA LEU A 60 -2.76 -13.17 -23.34
C LEU A 60 -2.77 -13.66 -24.79
N GLY A 61 -1.59 -13.75 -25.44
CA GLY A 61 -1.48 -14.32 -26.78
C GLY A 61 -1.84 -15.82 -26.87
N LYS A 62 -2.03 -16.51 -25.73
CA LYS A 62 -2.51 -17.89 -25.68
C LYS A 62 -4.03 -17.98 -25.61
N ALA A 63 -4.71 -16.89 -25.30
CA ALA A 63 -6.16 -16.83 -25.22
C ALA A 63 -6.79 -16.65 -26.60
N ALA A 64 -8.00 -17.17 -26.77
CA ALA A 64 -8.85 -16.93 -27.93
C ALA A 64 -10.33 -16.89 -27.53
N HIS A 65 -11.04 -15.94 -28.15
CA HIS A 65 -12.47 -15.77 -27.98
C HIS A 65 -13.22 -17.04 -28.39
N GLY A 66 -14.12 -17.52 -27.53
CA GLY A 66 -14.92 -18.72 -27.77
C GLY A 66 -14.21 -20.05 -27.48
N ARG A 67 -12.93 -20.01 -27.05
CA ARG A 67 -12.19 -21.20 -26.60
C ARG A 67 -11.76 -21.07 -25.14
N THR A 68 -11.10 -19.97 -24.83
CA THR A 68 -10.46 -19.78 -23.53
C THR A 68 -11.48 -19.32 -22.50
N HIS A 69 -11.38 -19.86 -21.29
CA HIS A 69 -11.98 -19.26 -20.10
C HIS A 69 -10.86 -18.60 -19.28
N ALA A 70 -11.13 -17.45 -18.68
CA ALA A 70 -10.16 -16.75 -17.86
C ALA A 70 -10.69 -16.58 -16.43
N VAL A 71 -9.91 -17.01 -15.45
CA VAL A 71 -10.18 -16.80 -14.03
C VAL A 71 -9.02 -15.97 -13.48
N ILE A 72 -9.28 -14.72 -13.14
CA ILE A 72 -8.24 -13.71 -12.92
C ILE A 72 -8.44 -13.04 -11.57
N ASN A 73 -7.35 -12.97 -10.82
CA ASN A 73 -7.22 -12.14 -9.65
C ASN A 73 -7.14 -10.66 -10.06
N GLU A 74 -8.17 -9.89 -9.69
CA GLU A 74 -8.26 -8.47 -10.08
C GLU A 74 -7.61 -7.51 -9.08
N THR A 75 -7.04 -8.02 -7.98
CA THR A 75 -6.36 -7.21 -6.99
C THR A 75 -5.25 -6.38 -7.64
N GLU A 76 -5.27 -5.07 -7.40
CA GLU A 76 -4.24 -4.15 -7.90
C GLU A 76 -2.99 -4.28 -7.04
N VAL A 77 -1.96 -4.96 -7.56
CA VAL A 77 -0.68 -5.10 -6.88
C VAL A 77 0.30 -4.06 -7.42
N ALA A 78 0.97 -3.34 -6.51
CA ALA A 78 1.98 -2.35 -6.86
C ALA A 78 3.08 -2.98 -7.74
N THR A 79 3.23 -2.45 -8.95
CA THR A 79 4.21 -2.92 -9.94
C THR A 79 5.59 -2.32 -9.71
N SER A 80 6.59 -2.78 -10.46
CA SER A 80 7.92 -2.16 -10.49
C SER A 80 7.89 -0.68 -10.90
N ALA A 81 6.85 -0.23 -11.62
CA ALA A 81 6.67 1.18 -11.97
C ALA A 81 6.49 2.06 -10.71
N PHE A 82 5.88 1.54 -9.64
CA PHE A 82 5.73 2.27 -8.37
C PHE A 82 7.07 2.51 -7.64
N ILE A 83 8.13 1.80 -8.02
CA ILE A 83 9.49 2.07 -7.52
C ILE A 83 10.00 3.40 -8.09
N LEU A 84 9.63 3.72 -9.32
CA LEU A 84 10.05 4.93 -10.03
C LEU A 84 9.10 6.10 -9.77
N ASP A 85 7.78 5.83 -9.75
CA ASP A 85 6.73 6.83 -9.52
C ASP A 85 5.72 6.33 -8.47
N PRO A 86 5.83 6.79 -7.21
CA PRO A 86 4.90 6.43 -6.14
C PRO A 86 3.46 6.92 -6.34
N ASP A 87 3.22 7.86 -7.26
CA ASP A 87 1.88 8.40 -7.57
C ASP A 87 1.32 7.79 -8.87
N ALA A 88 2.01 6.81 -9.46
CA ALA A 88 1.54 6.10 -10.65
C ALA A 88 0.16 5.47 -10.40
N ARG A 89 -0.78 5.70 -11.33
CA ARG A 89 -2.10 5.06 -11.28
C ARG A 89 -2.03 3.68 -11.90
N PHE A 90 -2.58 2.69 -11.21
CA PHE A 90 -2.73 1.35 -11.77
C PHE A 90 -3.84 1.33 -12.81
N PRO A 91 -3.59 0.93 -14.08
CA PRO A 91 -4.59 0.98 -15.14
C PRO A 91 -5.48 -0.28 -15.12
N GLY A 92 -6.10 -0.59 -13.96
CA GLY A 92 -6.84 -1.84 -13.74
C GLY A 92 -8.00 -2.05 -14.72
N GLU A 93 -8.86 -1.05 -14.91
CA GLU A 93 -9.99 -1.15 -15.84
C GLU A 93 -9.59 -1.31 -17.30
N ALA A 94 -8.49 -0.67 -17.72
CA ALA A 94 -7.96 -0.84 -19.07
C ALA A 94 -7.41 -2.26 -19.28
N MET A 95 -6.72 -2.82 -18.27
CA MET A 95 -6.23 -4.20 -18.29
C MET A 95 -7.38 -5.21 -18.33
N LYS A 96 -8.41 -5.05 -17.49
CA LYS A 96 -9.61 -5.89 -17.51
C LYS A 96 -10.31 -5.84 -18.87
N SER A 97 -10.47 -4.65 -19.43
CA SER A 97 -11.08 -4.46 -20.75
C SER A 97 -10.30 -5.19 -21.85
N LYS A 98 -8.97 -5.18 -21.79
CA LYS A 98 -8.11 -5.91 -22.73
C LYS A 98 -8.31 -7.42 -22.63
N VAL A 99 -8.40 -7.98 -21.42
CA VAL A 99 -8.70 -9.41 -21.24
C VAL A 99 -10.07 -9.75 -21.81
N VAL A 100 -11.10 -8.95 -21.49
CA VAL A 100 -12.47 -9.18 -21.97
C VAL A 100 -12.54 -9.13 -23.50
N ALA A 101 -11.74 -8.29 -24.15
CA ALA A 101 -11.67 -8.23 -25.61
C ALA A 101 -11.10 -9.52 -26.23
N GLU A 102 -10.10 -10.14 -25.61
CA GLU A 102 -9.43 -11.35 -26.14
C GLU A 102 -10.15 -12.65 -25.79
N VAL A 103 -10.73 -12.74 -24.59
CA VAL A 103 -11.36 -13.96 -24.05
C VAL A 103 -12.88 -13.96 -24.26
N GLY A 104 -13.50 -12.79 -24.18
CA GLY A 104 -14.95 -12.61 -24.18
C GLY A 104 -15.52 -12.47 -22.76
N LYS A 105 -16.51 -11.56 -22.61
CA LYS A 105 -17.10 -11.20 -21.31
C LYS A 105 -17.72 -12.40 -20.58
N ALA A 106 -18.40 -13.28 -21.30
CA ALA A 106 -19.09 -14.44 -20.70
C ALA A 106 -18.13 -15.53 -20.19
N ALA A 107 -16.89 -15.56 -20.71
CA ALA A 107 -15.87 -16.55 -20.35
C ALA A 107 -14.79 -15.98 -19.42
N THR A 108 -14.97 -14.76 -18.90
CA THR A 108 -14.01 -14.08 -18.03
C THR A 108 -14.59 -13.87 -16.63
N TYR A 109 -13.87 -14.32 -15.62
CA TYR A 109 -14.22 -14.19 -14.21
C TYR A 109 -13.14 -13.36 -13.51
N PHE A 110 -13.49 -12.16 -13.07
CA PHE A 110 -12.65 -11.32 -12.23
C PHE A 110 -13.06 -11.50 -10.76
N ILE A 111 -12.07 -11.74 -9.91
CA ILE A 111 -12.29 -12.00 -8.49
C ILE A 111 -11.16 -11.30 -7.73
N ASP A 112 -11.50 -10.57 -6.68
CA ASP A 112 -10.52 -10.01 -5.74
C ASP A 112 -10.00 -11.11 -4.80
N SER A 113 -9.38 -12.13 -5.40
CA SER A 113 -9.01 -13.37 -4.72
C SER A 113 -7.94 -13.16 -3.66
N THR A 114 -7.04 -12.17 -3.83
CA THR A 114 -6.08 -11.84 -2.78
C THR A 114 -6.75 -11.25 -1.56
N ARG A 115 -7.68 -10.30 -1.73
CA ARG A 115 -8.40 -9.75 -0.58
C ARG A 115 -9.20 -10.84 0.12
N ILE A 116 -10.05 -11.57 -0.62
CA ILE A 116 -10.94 -12.58 -0.05
C ILE A 116 -10.13 -13.68 0.67
N ALA A 117 -9.07 -14.20 0.04
CA ALA A 117 -8.24 -15.23 0.65
C ALA A 117 -7.50 -14.71 1.90
N THR A 118 -7.00 -13.48 1.88
CA THR A 118 -6.32 -12.87 3.05
C THR A 118 -7.29 -12.63 4.20
N GLU A 119 -8.52 -12.20 3.92
CA GLU A 119 -9.56 -11.99 4.94
C GLU A 119 -10.00 -13.31 5.58
N LEU A 120 -10.13 -14.38 4.79
CA LEU A 120 -10.56 -15.70 5.27
C LEU A 120 -9.46 -16.48 5.99
N LEU A 121 -8.21 -16.37 5.52
CA LEU A 121 -7.11 -17.26 5.92
C LEU A 121 -5.90 -16.51 6.51
N GLY A 122 -5.98 -15.18 6.61
CA GLY A 122 -4.94 -14.34 7.21
C GLY A 122 -3.76 -14.03 6.28
N ASP A 123 -3.52 -14.80 5.23
CA ASP A 123 -2.32 -14.69 4.39
C ASP A 123 -2.66 -14.69 2.88
N SER A 124 -2.04 -13.78 2.14
CA SER A 124 -2.19 -13.66 0.69
C SER A 124 -1.57 -14.82 -0.08
N LEU A 125 -0.72 -15.64 0.54
CA LEU A 125 -0.22 -16.89 -0.05
C LEU A 125 -1.34 -17.86 -0.44
N ALA A 126 -2.51 -17.78 0.22
CA ALA A 126 -3.68 -18.58 -0.14
C ALA A 126 -4.27 -18.23 -1.52
N THR A 127 -3.96 -17.06 -2.08
CA THR A 127 -4.57 -16.54 -3.34
C THR A 127 -4.53 -17.57 -4.47
N ASN A 128 -3.38 -18.17 -4.73
CA ASN A 128 -3.20 -19.04 -5.90
C ASN A 128 -4.06 -20.31 -5.83
N LEU A 129 -4.11 -20.95 -4.65
CA LEU A 129 -4.95 -22.14 -4.44
C LEU A 129 -6.43 -21.79 -4.33
N PHE A 130 -6.77 -20.63 -3.78
CA PHE A 130 -8.13 -20.10 -3.83
C PHE A 130 -8.59 -19.92 -5.28
N LEU A 131 -7.78 -19.29 -6.13
CA LEU A 131 -8.11 -19.07 -7.53
C LEU A 131 -8.23 -20.41 -8.29
N LEU A 132 -7.33 -21.37 -8.01
CA LEU A 132 -7.41 -22.73 -8.56
C LEU A 132 -8.71 -23.44 -8.12
N GLY A 133 -9.10 -23.30 -6.85
CA GLY A 133 -10.35 -23.84 -6.33
C GLY A 133 -11.58 -23.25 -7.00
N TYR A 134 -11.57 -21.95 -7.25
CA TYR A 134 -12.61 -21.27 -8.02
C TYR A 134 -12.71 -21.83 -9.44
N ALA A 135 -11.59 -21.89 -10.17
CA ALA A 135 -11.55 -22.43 -11.53
C ALA A 135 -11.97 -23.90 -11.59
N TRP A 136 -11.60 -24.71 -10.60
CA TRP A 136 -12.02 -26.09 -10.49
C TRP A 136 -13.53 -26.22 -10.32
N GLN A 137 -14.13 -25.41 -9.45
CA GLN A 137 -15.58 -25.44 -9.22
C GLN A 137 -16.39 -25.00 -10.44
N GLN A 138 -15.82 -24.13 -11.29
CA GLN A 138 -16.39 -23.77 -12.61
C GLN A 138 -16.24 -24.88 -13.67
N GLY A 139 -15.62 -26.02 -13.32
CA GLY A 139 -15.42 -27.14 -14.24
C GLY A 139 -14.28 -26.94 -15.25
N LEU A 140 -13.42 -25.94 -15.04
CA LEU A 140 -12.38 -25.54 -16.01
C LEU A 140 -11.06 -26.32 -15.84
N VAL A 141 -10.92 -27.04 -14.73
CA VAL A 141 -9.68 -27.77 -14.38
C VAL A 141 -9.88 -29.27 -14.63
N PRO A 142 -9.09 -29.91 -15.51
CA PRO A 142 -9.35 -31.27 -15.99
C PRO A 142 -8.75 -32.36 -15.08
N VAL A 143 -8.81 -32.21 -13.76
CA VAL A 143 -8.40 -33.22 -12.75
C VAL A 143 -9.39 -33.22 -11.59
N SER A 144 -9.51 -34.31 -10.82
CA SER A 144 -10.44 -34.29 -9.68
C SER A 144 -9.91 -33.46 -8.51
N ALA A 145 -10.83 -33.02 -7.64
CA ALA A 145 -10.48 -32.40 -6.37
C ALA A 145 -9.61 -33.31 -5.50
N ALA A 146 -9.88 -34.62 -5.47
CA ALA A 146 -9.08 -35.58 -4.69
C ALA A 146 -7.63 -35.63 -5.15
N ALA A 147 -7.38 -35.52 -6.46
CA ALA A 147 -6.01 -35.45 -7.00
C ALA A 147 -5.31 -34.13 -6.65
N LEU A 148 -6.03 -33.01 -6.63
CA LEU A 148 -5.49 -31.72 -6.21
C LEU A 148 -5.18 -31.70 -4.70
N GLU A 149 -6.06 -32.24 -3.87
CA GLU A 149 -5.86 -32.38 -2.43
C GLU A 149 -4.67 -33.30 -2.11
N GLN A 150 -4.54 -34.42 -2.83
CA GLN A 150 -3.37 -35.29 -2.71
C GLN A 150 -2.08 -34.59 -3.16
N ALA A 151 -2.12 -33.77 -4.22
CA ALA A 151 -0.97 -32.99 -4.65
C ALA A 151 -0.54 -31.95 -3.60
N ILE A 152 -1.49 -31.35 -2.87
CA ILE A 152 -1.21 -30.47 -1.74
C ILE A 152 -0.52 -31.25 -0.61
N GLU A 153 -1.02 -32.44 -0.27
CA GLU A 153 -0.40 -33.30 0.75
C GLU A 153 1.03 -33.70 0.39
N LEU A 154 1.27 -34.07 -0.87
CA LEU A 154 2.59 -34.47 -1.37
C LEU A 154 3.61 -33.31 -1.35
N ASN A 155 3.17 -32.07 -1.48
CA ASN A 155 4.05 -30.91 -1.35
C ASN A 155 4.52 -30.69 0.10
N ALA A 156 3.85 -31.29 1.10
CA ALA A 156 4.23 -31.31 2.52
C ALA A 156 4.43 -29.94 3.20
N ILE A 157 3.96 -28.86 2.58
CA ILE A 157 4.07 -27.49 3.10
C ILE A 157 2.66 -26.99 3.39
N ALA A 158 2.43 -26.58 4.65
CA ALA A 158 1.19 -25.93 5.10
C ALA A 158 -0.09 -26.64 4.56
N ILE A 159 -0.14 -27.96 4.67
CA ILE A 159 -1.13 -28.83 4.00
C ILE A 159 -2.57 -28.36 4.28
N GLU A 160 -2.92 -28.20 5.56
CA GLU A 160 -4.27 -27.79 5.96
C GLU A 160 -4.63 -26.40 5.45
N PHE A 161 -3.72 -25.43 5.56
CA PHE A 161 -3.89 -24.08 5.02
C PHE A 161 -4.17 -24.10 3.51
N ASN A 162 -3.38 -24.87 2.76
CA ASN A 162 -3.52 -25.00 1.30
C ASN A 162 -4.83 -25.69 0.90
N LYS A 163 -5.27 -26.72 1.65
CA LYS A 163 -6.58 -27.35 1.47
C LYS A 163 -7.73 -26.38 1.77
N GLN A 164 -7.62 -25.58 2.83
CA GLN A 164 -8.62 -24.56 3.15
C GLN A 164 -8.69 -23.49 2.06
N ALA A 165 -7.55 -23.02 1.54
CA ALA A 165 -7.51 -22.09 0.41
C ALA A 165 -8.27 -22.62 -0.81
N PHE A 166 -7.97 -23.86 -1.22
CA PHE A 166 -8.67 -24.54 -2.31
C PHE A 166 -10.18 -24.67 -2.05
N LEU A 167 -10.57 -25.08 -0.83
CA LEU A 167 -11.97 -25.22 -0.44
C LEU A 167 -12.73 -23.89 -0.46
N TRP A 168 -12.14 -22.81 0.05
CA TRP A 168 -12.75 -21.48 0.02
C TRP A 168 -12.91 -20.95 -1.39
N GLY A 169 -11.92 -21.20 -2.27
CA GLY A 169 -12.03 -20.91 -3.70
C GLY A 169 -13.26 -21.56 -4.33
N ARG A 170 -13.45 -22.85 -4.05
CA ARG A 170 -14.63 -23.61 -4.53
C ARG A 170 -15.93 -23.04 -3.99
N ARG A 171 -16.00 -22.76 -2.68
CA ARG A 171 -17.19 -22.14 -2.06
C ARG A 171 -17.49 -20.77 -2.64
N CYS A 172 -16.48 -20.00 -3.01
CA CYS A 172 -16.66 -18.67 -3.60
C CYS A 172 -17.26 -18.75 -5.01
N ALA A 173 -16.91 -19.77 -5.79
CA ALA A 173 -17.50 -20.00 -7.11
C ALA A 173 -18.98 -20.41 -7.04
N ASP A 174 -19.39 -21.13 -5.99
CA ASP A 174 -20.77 -21.61 -5.81
C ASP A 174 -21.66 -20.61 -5.05
N GLN A 175 -21.13 -20.00 -3.98
CA GLN A 175 -21.87 -19.14 -3.04
C GLN A 175 -21.09 -17.84 -2.74
N PRO A 176 -20.81 -16.99 -3.74
CA PRO A 176 -19.95 -15.82 -3.58
C PRO A 176 -20.45 -14.86 -2.50
N ALA A 177 -21.76 -14.58 -2.46
CA ALA A 177 -22.34 -13.66 -1.48
C ALA A 177 -22.15 -14.11 -0.03
N ARG A 178 -22.19 -15.43 0.24
CA ARG A 178 -21.97 -15.96 1.61
C ARG A 178 -20.50 -15.90 1.99
N VAL A 179 -19.61 -16.24 1.07
CA VAL A 179 -18.17 -16.18 1.30
C VAL A 179 -17.72 -14.74 1.56
N LEU A 180 -18.19 -13.79 0.75
CA LEU A 180 -17.90 -12.37 0.94
C LEU A 180 -18.37 -11.87 2.30
N LYS A 181 -19.58 -12.22 2.72
CA LYS A 181 -20.09 -11.86 4.05
C LYS A 181 -19.21 -12.41 5.19
N ILE A 182 -18.78 -13.68 5.10
CA ILE A 182 -17.90 -14.28 6.11
C ILE A 182 -16.54 -13.57 6.14
N ALA A 183 -15.98 -13.25 4.96
CA ALA A 183 -14.70 -12.54 4.85
C ALA A 183 -14.79 -11.12 5.46
N GLU A 184 -15.90 -10.42 5.22
CA GLU A 184 -16.21 -9.12 5.82
C GLU A 184 -16.37 -9.22 7.35
N ASP A 185 -17.10 -10.22 7.86
CA ASP A 185 -17.32 -10.42 9.30
C ASP A 185 -16.01 -10.75 10.07
N LEU A 186 -15.04 -11.39 9.41
CA LEU A 186 -13.74 -11.74 9.99
C LEU A 186 -12.76 -10.56 10.04
N THR A 187 -12.99 -9.55 9.20
CA THR A 187 -12.08 -8.41 9.05
C THR A 187 -12.64 -7.23 9.82
N PRO A 188 -11.89 -6.63 10.77
CA PRO A 188 -12.29 -5.37 11.36
C PRO A 188 -12.50 -4.37 10.23
N SER A 189 -13.73 -3.86 10.10
CA SER A 189 -14.09 -2.94 9.02
C SER A 189 -13.05 -1.82 8.96
N PRO A 190 -12.47 -1.53 7.78
CA PRO A 190 -11.62 -0.35 7.64
C PRO A 190 -12.39 0.84 8.19
N SER A 191 -11.77 1.65 9.06
CA SER A 191 -12.40 2.87 9.54
C SER A 191 -12.95 3.62 8.32
N ALA A 192 -14.24 3.93 8.33
CA ALA A 192 -14.91 4.60 7.22
C ALA A 192 -14.07 5.81 6.78
N PRO A 193 -13.96 6.08 5.46
CA PRO A 193 -13.17 7.20 5.00
C PRO A 193 -13.69 8.47 5.66
N LEU A 194 -12.80 9.21 6.33
CA LEU A 194 -13.15 10.48 7.00
C LEU A 194 -13.58 11.48 5.93
N GLN A 195 -14.85 11.85 5.94
CA GLN A 195 -15.49 12.63 4.87
C GLN A 195 -15.48 14.13 5.19
N THR A 196 -15.62 14.48 6.47
CA THR A 196 -15.73 15.87 6.90
C THR A 196 -14.46 16.38 7.58
N LEU A 197 -14.28 17.70 7.61
CA LEU A 197 -13.17 18.32 8.33
C LEU A 197 -13.20 17.96 9.83
N ASP A 198 -14.36 17.98 10.46
CA ASP A 198 -14.51 17.70 11.89
C ASP A 198 -14.15 16.25 12.22
N GLU A 199 -14.55 15.29 11.36
CA GLU A 199 -14.13 13.88 11.48
C GLU A 199 -12.61 13.73 11.37
N ILE A 200 -11.98 14.44 10.43
CA ILE A 200 -10.52 14.46 10.27
C ILE A 200 -9.87 15.01 11.53
N VAL A 201 -10.31 16.17 12.03
CA VAL A 201 -9.73 16.81 13.21
C VAL A 201 -9.88 15.94 14.45
N ALA A 202 -11.04 15.30 14.65
CA ALA A 202 -11.29 14.40 15.76
C ALA A 202 -10.39 13.16 15.73
N ASP A 203 -10.31 12.45 14.59
CA ASP A 203 -9.45 11.28 14.46
C ASP A 203 -7.97 11.64 14.62
N ARG A 204 -7.49 12.71 13.98
CA ARG A 204 -6.08 13.12 14.08
C ARG A 204 -5.73 13.57 15.50
N SER A 205 -6.66 14.24 16.18
CA SER A 205 -6.51 14.62 17.59
C SER A 205 -6.32 13.40 18.48
N ALA A 206 -7.21 12.41 18.39
CA ALA A 206 -7.12 11.19 19.19
C ALA A 206 -5.80 10.45 18.95
N ARG A 207 -5.38 10.35 17.68
CA ARG A 207 -4.09 9.73 17.34
C ARG A 207 -2.89 10.51 17.85
N LEU A 208 -2.94 11.84 17.90
CA LEU A 208 -1.86 12.65 18.46
C LEU A 208 -1.76 12.51 19.98
N THR A 209 -2.89 12.37 20.67
CA THR A 209 -2.94 12.01 22.10
C THR A 209 -2.29 10.64 22.33
N ASP A 210 -2.65 9.65 21.53
CA ASP A 210 -2.05 8.31 21.61
C ASP A 210 -0.57 8.29 21.22
N TYR A 211 -0.18 9.13 20.27
CA TYR A 211 1.20 9.28 19.82
C TYR A 211 2.07 9.87 20.93
N GLN A 212 1.62 10.94 21.60
CA GLN A 212 2.39 11.65 22.62
C GLN A 212 1.54 11.97 23.85
N ASP A 213 0.68 12.99 23.75
CA ASP A 213 -0.15 13.55 24.82
C ASP A 213 -1.22 14.51 24.29
N ASP A 214 -2.14 14.92 25.17
CA ASP A 214 -3.22 15.85 24.84
C ASP A 214 -2.72 17.25 24.45
N ALA A 215 -1.56 17.68 24.97
CA ALA A 215 -1.01 18.99 24.65
C ALA A 215 -0.59 19.07 23.18
N LEU A 216 -0.05 17.99 22.61
CA LEU A 216 0.26 17.91 21.19
C LEU A 216 -1.02 17.94 20.33
N ALA A 217 -2.07 17.25 20.78
CA ALA A 217 -3.36 17.24 20.10
C ALA A 217 -4.04 18.62 20.12
N GLU A 218 -3.96 19.36 21.24
CA GLU A 218 -4.46 20.74 21.31
C GLU A 218 -3.70 21.68 20.38
N ARG A 219 -2.36 21.60 20.36
CA ARG A 219 -1.56 22.40 19.41
C ARG A 219 -1.98 22.16 17.97
N TYR A 220 -2.29 20.92 17.60
CA TYR A 220 -2.83 20.60 16.28
C TYR A 220 -4.20 21.25 16.05
N ARG A 221 -5.14 21.10 16.99
CA ARG A 221 -6.49 21.70 16.91
C ARG A 221 -6.45 23.20 16.75
N GLU A 222 -5.64 23.89 17.57
CA GLU A 222 -5.49 25.34 17.53
C GLU A 222 -5.02 25.83 16.15
N ARG A 223 -4.03 25.15 15.56
CA ARG A 223 -3.50 25.53 14.24
C ARG A 223 -4.52 25.27 13.13
N VAL A 224 -5.23 24.15 13.16
CA VAL A 224 -6.30 23.89 12.17
C VAL A 224 -7.43 24.91 12.33
N ALA A 225 -7.82 25.25 13.56
CA ALA A 225 -8.85 26.26 13.83
C ALA A 225 -8.45 27.66 13.33
N GLN A 226 -7.19 28.06 13.50
CA GLN A 226 -6.66 29.31 12.96
C GLN A 226 -6.77 29.37 11.42
N VAL A 227 -6.45 28.27 10.73
CA VAL A 227 -6.59 28.19 9.27
C VAL A 227 -8.06 28.16 8.86
N ARG A 228 -8.90 27.39 9.53
CA ARG A 228 -10.35 27.33 9.30
C ARG A 228 -10.99 28.73 9.38
N ALA A 229 -10.55 29.56 10.32
CA ALA A 229 -11.06 30.92 10.48
C ALA A 229 -10.66 31.87 9.33
N ALA A 230 -9.54 31.60 8.66
CA ALA A 230 -9.06 32.39 7.52
C ALA A 230 -9.55 31.85 6.15
N ASP A 231 -10.00 30.60 6.10
CA ASP A 231 -10.41 29.91 4.88
C ASP A 231 -11.93 29.92 4.72
N LEU A 232 -12.43 30.74 3.80
CA LEU A 232 -13.87 30.82 3.48
C LEU A 232 -14.45 29.52 2.88
N ARG A 233 -13.59 28.60 2.45
CA ARG A 233 -13.96 27.31 1.84
C ARG A 233 -13.60 26.14 2.74
N ALA A 234 -13.40 26.36 4.05
CA ALA A 234 -12.80 25.37 4.93
C ALA A 234 -13.47 23.99 4.92
N ASP A 235 -14.79 23.95 4.77
CA ASP A 235 -15.58 22.70 4.77
C ASP A 235 -15.75 22.08 3.38
N ASP A 236 -15.29 22.75 2.31
CA ASP A 236 -15.37 22.23 0.95
C ASP A 236 -14.40 21.07 0.74
N PRO A 237 -14.78 20.03 -0.04
CA PRO A 237 -13.84 18.98 -0.43
C PRO A 237 -12.61 19.56 -1.13
N GLY A 238 -11.42 19.26 -0.59
CA GLY A 238 -10.15 19.76 -1.14
C GLY A 238 -9.77 21.17 -0.70
N SER A 239 -10.41 21.71 0.33
CA SER A 239 -10.05 23.00 0.91
C SER A 239 -8.61 23.05 1.43
N VAL A 240 -8.08 24.27 1.55
CA VAL A 240 -6.78 24.49 2.21
C VAL A 240 -6.83 23.97 3.64
N THR A 241 -7.93 24.18 4.36
CA THR A 241 -8.09 23.71 5.73
C THR A 241 -8.02 22.18 5.83
N ILE A 242 -8.67 21.44 4.93
CA ILE A 242 -8.59 19.97 4.89
C ILE A 242 -7.16 19.52 4.54
N ALA A 243 -6.50 20.18 3.59
CA ALA A 243 -5.11 19.90 3.24
C ALA A 243 -4.17 20.12 4.44
N VAL A 244 -4.35 21.22 5.19
CA VAL A 244 -3.59 21.52 6.40
C VAL A 244 -3.87 20.49 7.50
N ALA A 245 -5.13 20.14 7.77
CA ALA A 245 -5.48 19.14 8.77
C ALA A 245 -4.78 17.80 8.50
N ARG A 246 -4.72 17.36 7.24
CA ARG A 246 -4.02 16.12 6.86
C ARG A 246 -2.51 16.24 6.96
N ASN A 247 -1.94 17.31 6.42
CA ASN A 247 -0.48 17.46 6.29
C ASN A 247 0.21 17.87 7.59
N LEU A 248 -0.42 18.71 8.41
CA LEU A 248 0.09 19.06 9.73
C LEU A 248 0.16 17.83 10.64
N TYR A 249 -0.90 17.02 10.67
CA TYR A 249 -0.89 15.74 11.40
C TYR A 249 0.26 14.84 10.92
N LYS A 250 0.43 14.68 9.60
CA LYS A 250 1.50 13.86 9.02
C LYS A 250 2.89 14.32 9.47
N LEU A 251 3.12 15.62 9.55
CA LEU A 251 4.39 16.20 10.00
C LEU A 251 4.59 16.03 11.51
N MET A 252 3.54 16.21 12.31
CA MET A 252 3.61 16.10 13.78
C MET A 252 3.75 14.65 14.27
N ALA A 253 3.10 13.71 13.59
CA ALA A 253 3.13 12.27 13.90
C ALA A 253 4.13 11.51 13.02
N TYR A 254 5.39 11.97 13.00
CA TYR A 254 6.46 11.27 12.28
C TYR A 254 6.78 9.92 12.95
N LYS A 255 7.13 8.92 12.14
CA LYS A 255 7.45 7.57 12.64
C LYS A 255 8.84 7.53 13.26
N ASP A 256 8.91 7.81 14.55
CA ASP A 256 10.11 7.66 15.35
C ASP A 256 10.21 6.34 16.09
N GLU A 257 11.31 6.16 16.82
CA GLU A 257 11.62 4.94 17.54
C GLU A 257 10.54 4.61 18.58
N TYR A 258 9.98 5.62 19.25
CA TYR A 258 8.92 5.45 20.25
C TYR A 258 7.59 5.05 19.59
N GLU A 259 7.23 5.66 18.46
CA GLU A 259 6.00 5.34 17.73
C GLU A 259 6.07 3.95 17.08
N VAL A 260 7.21 3.60 16.49
CA VAL A 260 7.44 2.24 16.00
C VAL A 260 7.27 1.24 17.13
N ALA A 261 7.87 1.51 18.29
CA ALA A 261 7.72 0.65 19.46
C ALA A 261 6.26 0.51 19.91
N ARG A 262 5.49 1.62 19.94
CA ARG A 262 4.06 1.62 20.27
C ARG A 262 3.26 0.75 19.29
N LEU A 263 3.49 0.89 17.99
CA LEU A 263 2.80 0.10 16.94
C LEU A 263 3.09 -1.41 17.00
N TYR A 264 4.25 -1.82 17.52
CA TYR A 264 4.52 -3.24 17.77
C TYR A 264 3.87 -3.75 19.06
N THR A 265 3.53 -2.86 20.00
CA THR A 265 3.16 -3.22 21.38
C THR A 265 1.73 -2.82 21.78
N ASP A 266 0.97 -2.16 20.90
CA ASP A 266 -0.45 -1.84 21.06
C ASP A 266 -1.38 -3.08 21.00
N GLY A 267 -0.80 -4.25 20.73
CA GLY A 267 -1.48 -5.53 20.65
C GLY A 267 -2.15 -5.80 19.32
N GLU A 268 -2.34 -4.81 18.44
CA GLU A 268 -2.89 -5.03 17.10
C GLU A 268 -1.91 -5.86 16.26
N PHE A 269 -0.62 -5.53 16.31
CA PHE A 269 0.42 -6.29 15.65
C PHE A 269 0.41 -7.76 16.08
N LEU A 270 0.42 -8.04 17.39
CA LEU A 270 0.43 -9.42 17.89
C LEU A 270 -0.87 -10.17 17.56
N ARG A 271 -2.04 -9.51 17.61
CA ARG A 271 -3.30 -10.11 17.14
C ARG A 271 -3.24 -10.46 15.66
N LYS A 272 -2.65 -9.60 14.83
CA LYS A 272 -2.48 -9.86 13.40
C LYS A 272 -1.55 -11.06 13.18
N VAL A 273 -0.42 -11.12 13.87
CA VAL A 273 0.50 -12.27 13.80
C VAL A 273 -0.21 -13.56 14.24
N ALA A 274 -0.94 -13.54 15.35
CA ALA A 274 -1.65 -14.71 15.86
C ALA A 274 -2.79 -15.20 14.95
N ARG A 275 -3.34 -14.33 14.09
CA ARG A 275 -4.31 -14.73 13.05
C ARG A 275 -3.64 -15.35 11.82
N GLN A 276 -2.38 -15.02 11.57
CA GLN A 276 -1.64 -15.46 10.38
C GLN A 276 -0.84 -16.74 10.61
N PHE A 277 -0.36 -16.96 11.83
CA PHE A 277 0.54 -18.05 12.17
C PHE A 277 -0.05 -18.89 13.31
N GLU A 278 -0.14 -20.21 13.08
CA GLU A 278 -0.48 -21.20 14.10
C GLU A 278 0.80 -21.84 14.68
N GLY A 279 0.73 -22.30 15.93
CA GLY A 279 1.81 -23.02 16.61
C GLY A 279 2.88 -22.12 17.27
N ASP A 280 4.03 -22.72 17.56
CA ASP A 280 5.15 -22.04 18.22
C ASP A 280 5.99 -21.25 17.19
N TYR A 281 5.86 -19.93 17.20
CA TYR A 281 6.66 -19.04 16.34
C TYR A 281 7.54 -18.07 17.15
N GLN A 282 8.64 -17.65 16.54
CA GLN A 282 9.57 -16.68 17.12
C GLN A 282 9.71 -15.46 16.20
N LEU A 283 9.47 -14.28 16.76
CA LEU A 283 9.60 -13.03 16.04
C LEU A 283 11.05 -12.56 15.97
N HIS A 284 11.55 -12.36 14.75
CA HIS A 284 12.86 -11.79 14.47
C HIS A 284 12.70 -10.49 13.69
N PHE A 285 13.46 -9.46 14.07
CA PHE A 285 13.34 -8.10 13.54
C PHE A 285 14.63 -7.68 12.84
N ASN A 286 14.50 -7.29 11.57
CA ASN A 286 15.61 -6.77 10.78
C ASN A 286 15.64 -5.24 10.83
N MET A 287 16.57 -4.68 11.61
CA MET A 287 16.63 -3.25 11.88
C MET A 287 18.03 -2.68 11.69
N ALA A 288 18.11 -1.38 11.47
CA ALA A 288 19.37 -0.65 11.47
C ALA A 288 19.29 0.51 12.48
N PRO A 289 19.37 0.24 13.80
CA PRO A 289 19.30 1.28 14.83
C PRO A 289 20.34 2.38 14.58
N PRO A 290 19.95 3.66 14.48
CA PRO A 290 20.84 4.74 14.04
C PRO A 290 22.03 4.99 14.98
N LEU A 291 21.88 4.68 16.28
CA LEU A 291 22.93 4.88 17.29
C LEU A 291 24.04 3.82 17.25
N PHE A 292 23.77 2.61 16.75
CA PHE A 292 24.67 1.46 16.88
C PHE A 292 25.00 0.75 15.57
N SER A 293 24.33 1.12 14.47
CA SER A 293 24.54 0.45 13.18
C SER A 293 25.75 1.00 12.46
N LYS A 294 26.62 0.08 12.02
CA LYS A 294 27.75 0.42 11.16
C LYS A 294 27.23 0.93 9.81
N ARG A 295 27.94 1.87 9.21
CA ARG A 295 27.69 2.32 7.84
C ARG A 295 28.49 1.46 6.87
N ASP A 296 27.86 1.10 5.77
CA ASP A 296 28.50 0.44 4.64
C ASP A 296 29.59 1.36 4.05
N PRO A 297 30.83 0.89 3.85
CA PRO A 297 31.92 1.72 3.35
C PRO A 297 31.75 2.23 1.92
N ASN A 298 31.00 1.50 1.09
CA ASN A 298 30.85 1.80 -0.34
C ASN A 298 29.62 2.68 -0.61
N THR A 299 28.55 2.49 0.16
CA THR A 299 27.27 3.18 -0.03
C THR A 299 26.97 4.22 1.05
N GLY A 300 27.65 4.16 2.20
CA GLY A 300 27.43 5.06 3.35
C GLY A 300 26.14 4.79 4.14
N HIS A 301 25.35 3.78 3.77
CA HIS A 301 24.06 3.45 4.40
C HIS A 301 24.21 2.58 5.64
N LEU A 302 23.26 2.64 6.57
CA LEU A 302 23.28 1.80 7.77
C LEU A 302 23.03 0.32 7.42
N LEU A 303 23.88 -0.56 7.95
CA LEU A 303 23.74 -2.01 7.77
C LEU A 303 22.62 -2.55 8.67
N LYS A 304 21.69 -3.30 8.06
CA LYS A 304 20.63 -4.00 8.79
C LYS A 304 21.21 -5.18 9.57
N ARG A 305 20.70 -5.38 10.78
CA ARG A 305 21.03 -6.48 11.67
C ARG A 305 19.75 -7.14 12.16
N GLU A 306 19.84 -8.45 12.36
CA GLU A 306 18.76 -9.24 12.91
C GLU A 306 18.78 -9.17 14.45
N PHE A 307 17.59 -8.98 15.04
CA PHE A 307 17.35 -8.98 16.46
C PHE A 307 16.27 -10.02 16.79
N GLY A 308 16.54 -10.89 17.75
CA GLY A 308 15.62 -11.96 18.12
C GLY A 308 14.40 -11.51 18.95
N PRO A 309 13.63 -12.47 19.49
CA PRO A 309 12.35 -12.22 20.18
C PRO A 309 12.42 -11.25 21.37
N TRP A 310 13.58 -11.13 22.01
CA TRP A 310 13.81 -10.21 23.12
C TRP A 310 13.54 -8.73 22.76
N MET A 311 13.59 -8.38 21.47
CA MET A 311 13.31 -7.03 20.99
C MET A 311 11.89 -6.56 21.31
N MET A 312 10.91 -7.47 21.43
CA MET A 312 9.55 -7.11 21.85
C MET A 312 9.54 -6.45 23.24
N ARG A 313 10.36 -6.95 24.17
CA ARG A 313 10.49 -6.36 25.53
C ARG A 313 11.13 -4.97 25.48
N VAL A 314 12.04 -4.75 24.54
CA VAL A 314 12.64 -3.43 24.30
C VAL A 314 11.59 -2.47 23.74
N PHE A 315 10.77 -2.90 22.78
CA PHE A 315 9.67 -2.07 22.28
C PHE A 315 8.66 -1.75 23.38
N GLU A 316 8.32 -2.69 24.26
CA GLU A 316 7.42 -2.42 25.39
C GLU A 316 7.97 -1.32 26.31
N ALA A 317 9.29 -1.37 26.59
CA ALA A 317 9.96 -0.35 27.38
C ALA A 317 10.01 0.99 26.63
N LEU A 318 10.44 1.00 25.36
CA LEU A 318 10.53 2.20 24.53
C LEU A 318 9.18 2.90 24.35
N ALA A 319 8.09 2.16 24.14
CA ALA A 319 6.76 2.72 23.98
C ALA A 319 6.33 3.54 25.23
N ARG A 320 6.72 3.10 26.43
CA ARG A 320 6.46 3.82 27.70
C ARG A 320 7.37 5.04 27.88
N LEU A 321 8.54 5.04 27.25
CA LEU A 321 9.49 6.15 27.28
C LEU A 321 9.18 7.24 26.24
N ARG A 322 8.01 7.20 25.56
CA ARG A 322 7.57 8.26 24.64
C ARG A 322 7.57 9.66 25.26
N VAL A 323 7.42 9.76 26.58
CA VAL A 323 7.52 11.03 27.33
C VAL A 323 8.87 11.72 27.20
N LEU A 324 9.93 10.98 26.84
CA LEU A 324 11.25 11.55 26.59
C LEU A 324 11.33 12.29 25.25
N ARG A 325 10.42 12.00 24.30
CA ARG A 325 10.43 12.57 22.95
C ARG A 325 10.52 14.10 23.00
N GLY A 326 11.51 14.65 22.28
CA GLY A 326 11.70 16.10 22.19
C GLY A 326 12.25 16.77 23.45
N THR A 327 12.50 16.03 24.53
CA THR A 327 13.18 16.54 25.73
C THR A 327 14.70 16.49 25.57
N MET A 328 15.45 17.14 26.48
CA MET A 328 16.92 17.00 26.52
C MET A 328 17.39 15.57 26.86
N LEU A 329 16.50 14.72 27.36
CA LEU A 329 16.78 13.32 27.67
C LEU A 329 16.44 12.39 26.50
N ASP A 330 16.09 12.92 25.33
CA ASP A 330 15.80 12.14 24.12
C ASP A 330 17.09 11.74 23.38
N PRO A 331 17.59 10.50 23.50
CA PRO A 331 18.81 10.10 22.80
C PRO A 331 18.64 10.10 21.27
N PHE A 332 17.43 9.84 20.76
CA PHE A 332 17.15 9.80 19.33
C PHE A 332 16.96 11.20 18.74
N GLY A 333 16.50 12.14 19.57
CA GLY A 333 16.28 13.53 19.20
C GLY A 333 17.53 14.25 18.69
N TYR A 334 18.73 13.82 19.06
CA TYR A 334 19.98 14.44 18.61
C TYR A 334 20.41 14.07 17.18
N THR A 335 19.80 13.05 16.59
CA THR A 335 20.12 12.61 15.22
C THR A 335 19.77 13.69 14.19
N ALA A 336 20.51 13.72 13.08
CA ALA A 336 20.25 14.67 12.00
C ALA A 336 18.85 14.50 11.39
N GLU A 337 18.33 13.27 11.36
CA GLU A 337 16.98 12.96 10.86
C GLU A 337 15.91 13.59 11.76
N ARG A 338 15.96 13.39 13.08
CA ARG A 338 14.96 13.98 14.00
C ARG A 338 15.04 15.50 14.05
N LYS A 339 16.25 16.08 13.97
CA LYS A 339 16.41 17.55 13.86
C LYS A 339 15.72 18.09 12.61
N ARG A 340 15.86 17.39 11.47
CA ARG A 340 15.20 17.79 10.21
C ARG A 340 13.69 17.61 10.27
N GLU A 341 13.19 16.55 10.86
CA GLU A 341 11.73 16.35 11.00
C GLU A 341 11.08 17.43 11.88
N ARG A 342 11.75 17.88 12.94
CA ARG A 342 11.27 19.03 13.74
C ARG A 342 11.34 20.33 12.94
N ALA A 343 12.43 20.56 12.21
CA ALA A 343 12.53 21.71 11.32
C ALA A 343 11.44 21.70 10.23
N ASP A 344 11.07 20.53 9.70
CA ASP A 344 9.99 20.40 8.71
C ASP A 344 8.63 20.86 9.31
N ILE A 345 8.39 20.62 10.61
CA ILE A 345 7.20 21.12 11.32
C ILE A 345 7.28 22.64 11.46
N ASP A 346 8.40 23.17 11.95
CA ASP A 346 8.57 24.61 12.17
C ASP A 346 8.46 25.41 10.87
N ASP A 347 9.10 24.92 9.80
CA ASP A 347 8.98 25.48 8.45
C ASP A 347 7.53 25.49 7.95
N TYR A 348 6.77 24.42 8.23
CA TYR A 348 5.37 24.33 7.84
C TYR A 348 4.50 25.30 8.63
N LEU A 349 4.71 25.41 9.95
CA LEU A 349 4.00 26.38 10.79
C LEU A 349 4.26 27.82 10.34
N ALA A 350 5.50 28.15 9.94
CA ALA A 350 5.84 29.47 9.39
C ALA A 350 5.12 29.76 8.06
N ILE A 351 4.82 28.73 7.25
CA ILE A 351 3.96 28.87 6.06
C ILE A 351 2.52 29.19 6.48
N LEU A 352 1.99 28.48 7.48
CA LEU A 352 0.61 28.68 7.97
C LEU A 352 0.38 30.10 8.50
N GLU A 353 1.40 30.72 9.13
CA GLU A 353 1.32 32.11 9.61
C GLU A 353 1.10 33.13 8.47
N ARG A 354 1.58 32.82 7.26
CA ARG A 354 1.44 33.70 6.08
C ARG A 354 0.27 33.30 5.19
N LEU A 355 -0.44 32.24 5.55
CA LEU A 355 -1.48 31.64 4.74
C LEU A 355 -2.66 32.58 4.45
N PRO A 356 -3.16 33.43 5.37
CA PRO A 356 -4.27 34.33 5.06
C PRO A 356 -4.00 35.22 3.84
N GLY A 357 -2.82 35.84 3.76
CA GLY A 357 -2.43 36.64 2.59
C GLY A 357 -2.22 35.82 1.32
N ALA A 358 -1.82 34.55 1.45
CA ALA A 358 -1.69 33.64 0.31
C ALA A 358 -3.05 33.20 -0.25
N LEU A 359 -4.04 32.98 0.63
CA LEU A 359 -5.42 32.62 0.24
C LEU A 359 -6.08 33.74 -0.58
N GLU A 360 -5.84 35.00 -0.21
CA GLU A 360 -6.34 36.17 -0.95
C GLU A 360 -5.68 36.33 -2.32
N ALA A 361 -4.38 36.05 -2.41
CA ALA A 361 -3.62 36.22 -3.65
C ALA A 361 -3.91 35.12 -4.68
N ASP A 362 -3.80 33.86 -4.29
CA ASP A 362 -4.04 32.70 -5.15
C ASP A 362 -4.32 31.46 -4.30
N TYR A 363 -5.61 31.12 -4.19
CA TYR A 363 -6.09 29.99 -3.40
C TYR A 363 -5.51 28.65 -3.88
N ASP A 364 -5.42 28.42 -5.20
CA ASP A 364 -4.96 27.13 -5.74
C ASP A 364 -3.46 26.95 -5.50
N THR A 365 -2.67 28.02 -5.63
CA THR A 365 -1.25 28.00 -5.27
C THR A 365 -1.05 27.82 -3.76
N ALA A 366 -1.92 28.40 -2.92
CA ALA A 366 -1.90 28.16 -1.48
C ALA A 366 -2.21 26.69 -1.13
N VAL A 367 -3.21 26.07 -1.75
CA VAL A 367 -3.50 24.62 -1.63
C VAL A 367 -2.27 23.80 -2.02
N ALA A 368 -1.64 24.11 -3.16
CA ALA A 368 -0.47 23.39 -3.64
C ALA A 368 0.72 23.50 -2.66
N LEU A 369 0.91 24.67 -2.05
CA LEU A 369 1.96 24.93 -1.07
C LEU A 369 1.76 24.12 0.21
N VAL A 370 0.55 24.15 0.79
CA VAL A 370 0.26 23.41 2.04
C VAL A 370 0.19 21.89 1.82
N SER A 371 0.02 21.45 0.58
CA SER A 371 0.00 20.03 0.18
C SER A 371 1.38 19.45 -0.14
N LEU A 372 2.45 20.25 -0.18
CA LEU A 372 3.81 19.75 -0.42
C LEU A 372 4.25 18.60 0.52
N PRO A 373 3.92 18.60 1.83
CA PRO A 373 4.30 17.51 2.72
C PRO A 373 3.75 16.14 2.30
N GLU A 374 2.71 16.06 1.46
CA GLU A 374 2.19 14.80 0.93
C GLU A 374 3.26 13.99 0.19
N LYS A 375 4.16 14.71 -0.49
CA LYS A 375 5.28 14.17 -1.28
C LYS A 375 6.53 13.89 -0.45
N LEU A 376 6.57 14.34 0.82
CA LEU A 376 7.64 13.98 1.75
C LEU A 376 7.40 12.54 2.24
N ARG A 377 7.80 11.57 1.40
CA ARG A 377 7.66 10.12 1.62
C ARG A 377 9.04 9.44 1.64
N GLY A 378 9.09 8.22 2.16
CA GLY A 378 10.31 7.41 2.28
C GLY A 378 11.02 7.57 3.62
N PHE A 379 12.16 6.88 3.77
CA PHE A 379 12.95 6.83 5.00
C PHE A 379 14.42 7.20 4.71
N GLY A 380 15.11 7.79 5.69
CA GLY A 380 16.52 8.15 5.58
C GLY A 380 16.85 8.97 4.33
N TYR A 381 17.83 8.50 3.54
CA TYR A 381 18.33 9.22 2.36
C TYR A 381 17.27 9.45 1.27
N VAL A 382 16.26 8.59 1.17
CA VAL A 382 15.15 8.77 0.20
C VAL A 382 14.31 9.98 0.59
N LYS A 383 14.01 10.11 1.90
CA LYS A 383 13.27 11.25 2.45
C LYS A 383 14.09 12.54 2.32
N ASP A 384 15.40 12.48 2.56
CA ASP A 384 16.31 13.61 2.38
C ASP A 384 16.34 14.12 0.94
N ARG A 385 16.42 13.22 -0.04
CA ARG A 385 16.36 13.57 -1.47
C ARG A 385 15.02 14.24 -1.82
N ASN A 386 13.92 13.67 -1.35
CA ASN A 386 12.59 14.22 -1.57
C ASN A 386 12.46 15.61 -0.93
N ARG A 387 13.00 15.80 0.28
CA ARG A 387 13.03 17.11 0.95
C ARG A 387 13.75 18.17 0.12
N ALA A 388 14.92 17.84 -0.43
CA ALA A 388 15.68 18.76 -1.29
C ALA A 388 14.92 19.14 -2.57
N ALA A 389 14.21 18.19 -3.18
CA ALA A 389 13.36 18.47 -4.34
C ALA A 389 12.16 19.37 -3.97
N LEU A 390 11.51 19.10 -2.84
CA LEU A 390 10.37 19.87 -2.36
C LEU A 390 10.75 21.29 -1.92
N ALA A 391 11.96 21.50 -1.40
CA ALA A 391 12.45 22.83 -1.07
C ALA A 391 12.45 23.77 -2.29
N LYS A 392 12.91 23.28 -3.45
CA LYS A 392 12.88 24.04 -4.71
C LYS A 392 11.45 24.35 -5.16
N GLN A 393 10.56 23.36 -5.03
CA GLN A 393 9.14 23.54 -5.40
C GLN A 393 8.45 24.54 -4.48
N ARG A 394 8.76 24.51 -3.18
CA ARG A 394 8.30 25.48 -2.19
C ARG A 394 8.72 26.89 -2.54
N GLU A 395 9.99 27.11 -2.86
CA GLU A 395 10.50 28.43 -3.26
C GLU A 395 9.76 28.97 -4.49
N LEU A 396 9.52 28.12 -5.50
CA LEU A 396 8.77 28.51 -6.68
C LEU A 396 7.33 28.94 -6.36
N LEU A 397 6.60 28.15 -5.55
CA LEU A 397 5.22 28.47 -5.17
C LEU A 397 5.15 29.75 -4.33
N LEU A 398 6.10 29.97 -3.42
CA LEU A 398 6.19 31.21 -2.64
C LEU A 398 6.46 32.43 -3.54
N LEU A 399 7.33 32.30 -4.55
CA LEU A 399 7.56 33.37 -5.53
C LEU A 399 6.31 33.65 -6.39
N THR A 400 5.55 32.62 -6.76
CA THR A 400 4.28 32.79 -7.47
C THR A 400 3.28 33.57 -6.63
N LEU A 401 3.12 33.23 -5.35
CA LEU A 401 2.24 33.97 -4.43
C LEU A 401 2.66 35.42 -4.24
N GLN A 402 3.97 35.69 -4.16
CA GLN A 402 4.49 37.06 -4.06
C GLN A 402 4.18 37.90 -5.31
N ARG A 403 4.16 37.27 -6.50
CA ARG A 403 3.80 37.94 -7.75
C ARG A 403 2.30 38.13 -7.93
N ALA A 404 1.49 37.27 -7.30
CA ALA A 404 0.03 37.35 -7.31
C ALA A 404 -0.54 38.30 -6.25
N GLY A 405 0.28 38.80 -5.32
CA GLY A 405 -0.11 39.83 -4.35
C GLY A 405 -0.69 41.08 -5.00
N PRO A 406 -1.50 41.87 -4.28
CA PRO A 406 -2.39 42.86 -4.89
C PRO A 406 -1.63 43.83 -5.79
N ILE A 407 -2.09 43.95 -7.04
CA ILE A 407 -1.69 45.01 -7.96
C ILE A 407 -1.99 46.34 -7.26
N GLY A 408 -0.96 46.97 -6.70
CA GLY A 408 -1.04 48.26 -6.05
C GLY A 408 -1.61 49.31 -7.01
N LYS A 409 -2.71 49.91 -6.53
CA LYS A 409 -3.35 51.20 -6.84
C LYS A 409 -2.39 52.43 -6.98
N ASP A 410 -1.20 52.31 -7.56
CA ASP A 410 -0.22 53.42 -7.68
C ASP A 410 0.06 53.83 -9.14
N ARG A 411 -0.97 53.95 -9.98
CA ARG A 411 -0.79 54.42 -11.37
C ARG A 411 -1.71 55.53 -11.87
N ASP A 412 -2.38 56.28 -10.99
CA ASP A 412 -3.29 57.36 -11.41
C ASP A 412 -3.02 58.77 -10.81
N ASP A 413 -1.85 59.04 -10.21
CA ASP A 413 -1.54 60.38 -9.67
C ASP A 413 -0.47 61.18 -10.43
N HIS A 414 -0.21 60.83 -11.68
CA HIS A 414 0.66 61.61 -12.57
C HIS A 414 -0.03 62.03 -13.87
N LEU A 415 -1.20 62.65 -13.77
CA LEU A 415 -1.82 63.42 -14.86
C LEU A 415 -2.62 64.63 -14.33
N LYS A 416 -2.04 65.44 -13.43
CA LYS A 416 -2.38 66.86 -13.29
C LYS A 416 -1.15 67.66 -12.88
N GLY A 417 -0.58 68.36 -13.85
CA GLY A 417 0.53 69.31 -13.74
C GLY A 417 0.77 69.94 -15.09
#